data_AF-A0A3D2BI47-F1
#
_entry.id   AF-A0A3D2BI47-F1
#
_cell.length_a   1.000
_cell.length_b   1.000
_cell.length_c   1.000
_cell.angle_alpha   90.00
_cell.angle_beta   90.00
_cell.angle_gamma   90.00
#
_symmetry.space_group_name_H-M   'P 1'
#
loop_
_entity.id
_entity.type
_entity.pdbx_description
1 polymer ?
#
loop_
_entity_poly.entity_id
_entity_poly.type
_entity_poly.pdbx_seq_one_letter_code
_entity_poly.pdbx_strand_id
1 'polypeptide(L)'
;MKNKPAVICGFILNISIILREKKIIKKFQTLSDLLASCSTLESNEWIYTEIVTWNSHPDQAIFYYIPWDYIQELPDEEIYLDDEDMEMPKIVEGKNLRGWMLICDLSFLYQTQQERRKDLSWTIDEINYYREYDAYRCLFNSD
;
A
#
# COMPACT_ATOMS: atom_id res chain seq x y z
N MET A 1 22.17 -45.90 -42.39
CA MET A 1 21.32 -44.71 -42.14
C MET A 1 20.71 -44.84 -40.75
N LYS A 2 21.15 -44.04 -39.79
CA LYS A 2 20.59 -43.99 -38.43
C LYS A 2 20.11 -42.55 -38.19
N ASN A 3 18.80 -42.39 -38.06
CA ASN A 3 18.14 -41.13 -37.74
C ASN A 3 18.64 -40.62 -36.38
N LYS A 4 19.21 -39.41 -36.36
CA LYS A 4 19.34 -38.63 -35.14
C LYS A 4 18.01 -37.88 -34.92
N PRO A 5 17.36 -37.97 -33.76
CA PRO A 5 16.31 -37.03 -33.43
C PRO A 5 16.94 -35.68 -33.15
N ALA A 6 16.65 -34.69 -33.99
CA ALA A 6 16.82 -33.29 -33.64
C ALA A 6 15.81 -32.96 -32.55
N VAL A 7 16.27 -32.83 -31.32
CA VAL A 7 15.47 -32.23 -30.24
C VAL A 7 15.39 -30.75 -30.57
N ILE A 8 14.27 -30.37 -31.19
CA ILE A 8 13.86 -28.97 -31.27
C ILE A 8 13.58 -28.58 -29.83
N CYS A 9 14.55 -27.89 -29.22
CA CYS A 9 14.36 -27.22 -27.95
C CYS A 9 13.18 -26.26 -28.15
N GLY A 10 12.02 -26.64 -27.62
CA GLY A 10 10.85 -25.81 -27.59
C GLY A 10 11.20 -24.59 -26.77
N PHE A 11 11.57 -23.50 -27.44
CA PHE A 11 11.34 -22.16 -26.92
C PHE A 11 9.83 -22.07 -26.72
N ILE A 12 9.37 -22.45 -25.54
CA ILE A 12 8.20 -21.82 -24.97
C ILE A 12 8.66 -20.38 -24.80
N LEU A 13 8.41 -19.58 -25.84
CA LEU A 13 8.22 -18.16 -25.69
C LEU A 13 7.08 -18.11 -24.68
N ASN A 14 7.43 -18.01 -23.40
CA ASN A 14 6.45 -17.72 -22.38
C ASN A 14 6.04 -16.31 -22.77
N ILE A 15 4.91 -16.25 -23.45
CA ILE A 15 4.17 -15.03 -23.73
C ILE A 15 3.69 -14.59 -22.34
N SER A 16 4.62 -14.12 -21.52
CA SER A 16 4.36 -13.03 -20.61
C SER A 16 4.14 -11.83 -21.52
N ILE A 17 3.01 -11.82 -22.24
CA ILE A 17 2.25 -10.58 -22.34
C ILE A 17 2.04 -10.25 -20.87
N ILE A 18 2.94 -9.41 -20.36
CA ILE A 18 2.78 -8.72 -19.11
C ILE A 18 1.52 -7.89 -19.37
N LEU A 19 0.36 -8.49 -19.09
CA LEU A 19 -0.79 -7.70 -18.69
C LEU A 19 -0.28 -7.02 -17.42
N ARG A 20 0.36 -5.86 -17.57
CA ARG A 20 0.48 -4.92 -16.48
C ARG A 20 -0.98 -4.63 -16.16
N GLU A 21 -1.51 -5.29 -15.14
CA GLU A 21 -2.79 -4.89 -14.59
C GLU A 21 -2.64 -3.40 -14.33
N LYS A 22 -3.47 -2.60 -15.01
CA LYS A 22 -3.41 -1.16 -14.87
C LYS A 22 -3.62 -0.88 -13.39
N LYS A 23 -2.56 -0.45 -12.70
CA LYS A 23 -2.65 -0.14 -11.29
C LYS A 23 -3.56 1.07 -11.18
N ILE A 24 -4.63 0.94 -10.41
CA ILE A 24 -5.61 2.00 -10.19
C ILE A 24 -5.60 2.39 -8.72
N ILE A 25 -6.07 3.61 -8.43
CA ILE A 25 -6.32 4.04 -7.06
C ILE A 25 -7.29 3.06 -6.39
N LYS A 26 -6.97 2.63 -5.17
CA LYS A 26 -7.87 1.87 -4.32
C LYS A 26 -8.25 2.72 -3.11
N LYS A 27 -9.51 2.62 -2.70
CA LYS A 27 -10.08 3.31 -1.54
C LYS A 27 -10.53 2.27 -0.51
N PHE A 28 -10.13 2.45 0.74
CA PHE A 28 -10.55 1.62 1.86
C PHE A 28 -11.35 2.46 2.84
N GLN A 29 -12.53 1.98 3.22
CA GLN A 29 -13.46 2.73 4.06
C GLN A 29 -13.19 2.54 5.55
N THR A 30 -12.42 1.52 5.92
CA THR A 30 -12.03 1.23 7.31
C THR A 30 -10.57 0.78 7.36
N LEU A 31 -9.95 0.93 8.54
CA LEU A 31 -8.61 0.41 8.79
C LEU A 31 -8.56 -1.12 8.65
N SER A 32 -9.60 -1.83 9.09
CA SER A 32 -9.68 -3.29 8.96
C SER A 32 -9.64 -3.75 7.50
N ASP A 33 -10.36 -3.06 6.61
CA ASP A 33 -10.36 -3.38 5.17
C ASP A 33 -8.99 -3.16 4.54
N LEU A 34 -8.30 -2.08 4.94
CA LEU A 34 -6.94 -1.80 4.49
C LEU A 34 -5.98 -2.90 4.94
N LEU A 35 -5.95 -3.21 6.25
CA LEU A 35 -5.03 -4.19 6.82
C LEU A 35 -5.21 -5.58 6.20
N ALA A 36 -6.46 -6.01 6.01
CA ALA A 36 -6.77 -7.29 5.36
C ALA A 36 -6.32 -7.33 3.88
N SER A 37 -6.17 -6.17 3.24
CA SER A 37 -5.76 -6.04 1.84
C SER A 37 -4.24 -5.91 1.65
N CYS A 38 -3.47 -5.65 2.70
CA CYS A 38 -2.03 -5.36 2.62
C CYS A 38 -1.22 -6.40 1.83
N SER A 39 -1.54 -7.69 1.95
CA SER A 39 -0.86 -8.78 1.22
C SER A 39 -1.05 -8.76 -0.30
N THR A 40 -1.99 -7.94 -0.79
CA THR A 40 -2.32 -7.78 -2.22
C THR A 40 -1.83 -6.45 -2.79
N LEU A 41 -1.16 -5.64 -1.97
CA LEU A 41 -0.65 -4.33 -2.36
C LEU A 41 0.89 -4.34 -2.42
N GLU A 42 1.46 -3.40 -3.17
CA GLU A 42 2.91 -3.28 -3.33
C GLU A 42 3.53 -2.77 -2.03
N SER A 43 4.55 -3.46 -1.52
CA SER A 43 5.04 -3.26 -0.15
C SER A 43 5.67 -1.89 0.10
N ASN A 44 6.28 -1.31 -0.93
CA ASN A 44 7.03 -0.05 -0.86
C ASN A 44 6.18 1.19 -1.23
N GLU A 45 4.88 1.01 -1.43
CA GLU A 45 3.97 2.12 -1.74
C GLU A 45 3.38 2.71 -0.46
N TRP A 46 3.06 3.99 -0.54
CA TRP A 46 2.43 4.74 0.55
C TRP A 46 0.92 4.55 0.56
N ILE A 47 0.36 4.49 1.76
CA ILE A 47 -1.04 4.77 2.03
C ILE A 47 -1.18 6.24 2.37
N TYR A 48 -2.24 6.85 1.87
CA TYR A 48 -2.59 8.24 2.11
C TYR A 48 -3.90 8.33 2.89
N THR A 49 -3.98 9.27 3.83
CA THR A 49 -5.21 9.58 4.56
C THR A 49 -5.27 11.05 4.94
N GLU A 50 -6.44 11.50 5.39
CA GLU A 50 -6.61 12.83 5.96
C GLU A 50 -6.18 12.79 7.43
N ILE A 51 -5.07 13.47 7.75
CA ILE A 51 -4.38 13.32 9.03
C ILE A 51 -5.20 13.87 10.21
N VAL A 52 -6.00 14.92 10.00
CA VAL A 52 -6.83 15.48 11.09
C VAL A 52 -7.89 14.48 11.53
N THR A 53 -8.49 13.77 10.57
CA THR A 53 -9.46 12.71 10.80
C THR A 53 -8.79 11.54 11.49
N TRP A 54 -7.64 11.05 11.00
CA TRP A 54 -6.89 9.99 11.68
C TRP A 54 -6.57 10.33 13.15
N ASN A 55 -6.10 11.55 13.41
CA ASN A 55 -5.68 11.97 14.75
C ASN A 55 -6.86 12.14 15.73
N SER A 56 -8.07 12.40 15.25
CA SER A 56 -9.25 12.67 16.09
C SER A 56 -10.25 11.52 16.15
N HIS A 57 -10.47 10.85 15.02
CA HIS A 57 -11.46 9.79 14.81
C HIS A 57 -10.89 8.72 13.85
N PRO A 58 -9.88 7.93 14.27
CA PRO A 58 -9.21 6.95 13.41
C PRO A 58 -10.16 5.86 12.86
N ASP A 59 -11.29 5.63 13.53
CA ASP A 59 -12.37 4.74 13.09
C ASP A 59 -13.16 5.27 11.88
N GLN A 60 -13.11 6.59 11.65
CA GLN A 60 -13.78 7.27 10.54
C GLN A 60 -12.82 7.62 9.40
N ALA A 61 -11.52 7.34 9.56
CA ALA A 61 -10.51 7.62 8.57
C ALA A 61 -10.71 6.76 7.30
N ILE A 62 -10.55 7.41 6.16
CA ILE A 62 -10.58 6.77 4.84
C ILE A 62 -9.15 6.71 4.31
N PHE A 63 -8.80 5.58 3.71
CA PHE A 63 -7.44 5.33 3.23
C PHE A 63 -7.41 5.19 1.71
N TYR A 64 -6.36 5.73 1.12
CA TYR A 64 -6.12 5.72 -0.32
C TYR A 64 -4.79 5.05 -0.59
N TYR A 65 -4.82 4.02 -1.43
CA TYR A 65 -3.64 3.48 -2.07
C TYR A 65 -3.57 4.08 -3.47
N ILE A 66 -2.53 4.88 -3.72
CA ILE A 66 -2.30 5.56 -5.00
C ILE A 66 -0.95 5.05 -5.52
N PRO A 67 -0.95 4.08 -6.45
CA PRO A 67 0.29 3.53 -6.99
C PRO A 67 1.11 4.61 -7.69
N TRP A 68 2.43 4.58 -7.53
CA TRP A 68 3.32 5.49 -8.26
C TRP A 68 3.19 5.31 -9.77
N ASP A 69 3.19 4.05 -10.24
CA ASP A 69 3.02 3.72 -11.66
C ASP A 69 1.73 4.33 -12.25
N TYR A 70 0.67 4.45 -11.43
CA TYR A 70 -0.58 5.07 -11.86
C TYR A 70 -0.42 6.57 -12.10
N ILE A 71 0.28 7.27 -11.20
CA ILE A 71 0.53 8.72 -11.31
C ILE A 71 1.35 9.02 -12.57
N GLN A 72 2.39 8.21 -12.83
CA GLN A 72 3.29 8.38 -13.98
C GLN A 72 2.61 8.14 -15.35
N GLU A 73 1.46 7.48 -15.37
CA GLU A 73 0.66 7.27 -16.57
C GLU A 73 -0.40 8.35 -16.80
N LEU A 74 -0.59 9.29 -15.85
CA LEU A 74 -1.55 10.37 -15.98
C LEU A 74 -1.01 11.49 -16.90
N PRO A 75 -1.90 12.16 -17.67
CA PRO A 75 -1.56 13.44 -18.29
C PRO A 75 -1.20 14.50 -17.24
N ASP A 76 -0.26 15.41 -17.56
CA ASP A 76 0.14 16.51 -16.67
C ASP A 76 -1.05 17.35 -16.16
N GLU A 77 -2.09 17.53 -16.99
CA GLU A 77 -3.30 18.27 -16.63
C GLU A 77 -4.19 17.55 -15.61
N GLU A 78 -3.95 16.26 -15.33
CA GLU A 78 -4.63 15.44 -14.33
C GLU A 78 -3.77 15.22 -13.06
N ILE A 79 -2.62 15.89 -12.97
CA ILE A 79 -1.72 15.88 -11.83
C ILE A 79 -1.75 17.25 -11.15
N TYR A 80 -1.68 17.27 -9.83
CA TYR A 80 -1.39 18.47 -9.03
C TYR A 80 -0.23 18.17 -8.08
N LEU A 81 0.43 19.21 -7.59
CA LEU A 81 1.41 19.08 -6.51
C LEU A 81 0.70 19.36 -5.19
N ASP A 82 0.82 18.44 -4.24
CA ASP A 82 0.33 18.67 -2.88
C ASP A 82 1.26 19.63 -2.11
N ASP A 83 0.96 19.87 -0.82
CA ASP A 83 1.75 20.82 -0.02
C ASP A 83 3.17 20.31 0.32
N GLU A 84 3.51 19.07 -0.05
CA GLU A 84 4.85 18.49 0.07
C GLU A 84 5.58 18.47 -1.29
N ASP A 85 5.06 19.21 -2.28
CA ASP A 85 5.52 19.22 -3.67
C ASP A 85 5.51 17.82 -4.32
N MET A 86 4.64 16.92 -3.83
CA MET A 86 4.50 15.56 -4.36
C MET A 86 3.41 15.50 -5.44
N GLU A 87 3.71 14.80 -6.55
CA GLU A 87 2.75 14.57 -7.62
C GLU A 87 1.58 13.71 -7.15
N MET A 88 0.36 14.24 -7.29
CA MET A 88 -0.87 13.61 -6.86
C MET A 88 -1.95 13.68 -7.96
N PRO A 89 -2.80 12.66 -8.10
CA PRO A 89 -3.90 12.69 -9.07
C PRO A 89 -4.97 13.74 -8.71
N LYS A 90 -5.43 14.56 -9.66
CA LYS A 90 -6.47 15.58 -9.41
C LYS A 90 -7.79 15.02 -8.87
N ILE A 91 -8.11 13.76 -9.13
CA ILE A 91 -9.31 13.10 -8.55
C ILE A 91 -9.30 13.04 -7.02
N VAL A 92 -8.13 13.17 -6.38
CA VAL A 92 -7.98 13.28 -4.93
C VAL A 92 -7.67 14.69 -4.44
N GLU A 93 -7.66 15.69 -5.32
CA GLU A 93 -7.52 17.10 -4.96
C GLU A 93 -8.64 17.53 -4.00
N GLY A 94 -8.31 18.37 -3.03
CA GLY A 94 -9.26 18.85 -2.00
C GLY A 94 -9.63 17.82 -0.94
N LYS A 95 -9.09 16.59 -0.98
CA LYS A 95 -9.26 15.60 0.08
C LYS A 95 -8.29 15.76 1.26
N ASN A 96 -7.36 16.71 1.16
CA ASN A 96 -6.34 17.00 2.17
C ASN A 96 -5.54 15.74 2.59
N LEU A 97 -5.16 14.93 1.61
CA LEU A 97 -4.42 13.69 1.84
C LEU A 97 -2.95 14.00 2.15
N ARG A 98 -2.35 13.19 3.02
CA ARG A 98 -0.91 13.13 3.26
C ARG A 98 -0.41 11.70 3.26
N GLY A 99 0.87 11.51 2.93
CA GLY A 99 1.56 10.26 3.15
C GLY A 99 1.43 9.84 4.62
N TRP A 100 0.85 8.66 4.86
CA TRP A 100 0.49 8.22 6.20
C TRP A 100 1.39 7.11 6.71
N MET A 101 1.49 6.01 5.97
CA MET A 101 2.35 4.86 6.28
C MET A 101 2.68 4.06 5.02
N LEU A 102 3.82 3.36 5.01
CA LEU A 102 4.13 2.36 3.99
C LEU A 102 3.35 1.07 4.21
N ILE A 103 3.06 0.36 3.12
CA ILE A 103 2.35 -0.91 3.16
C ILE A 103 3.15 -2.00 3.90
N CYS A 104 4.48 -2.03 3.78
CA CYS A 104 5.31 -2.98 4.50
C CYS A 104 5.16 -2.84 6.03
N ASP A 105 5.11 -1.61 6.52
CA ASP A 105 5.00 -1.31 7.95
C ASP A 105 3.62 -1.69 8.48
N LEU A 106 2.56 -1.37 7.71
CA LEU A 106 1.20 -1.81 8.00
C LEU A 106 1.08 -3.35 8.00
N SER A 107 1.72 -4.01 7.05
CA SER A 107 1.74 -5.47 6.95
C SER A 107 2.39 -6.11 8.17
N PHE A 108 3.51 -5.54 8.62
CA PHE A 108 4.21 -5.98 9.83
C PHE A 108 3.34 -5.83 11.09
N LEU A 109 2.72 -4.66 11.27
CA LEU A 109 1.83 -4.41 12.40
C LEU A 109 0.61 -5.33 12.38
N TYR A 110 0.02 -5.55 11.19
CA TYR A 110 -1.11 -6.47 11.04
C TYR A 110 -0.75 -7.91 11.37
N GLN A 111 0.38 -8.41 10.84
CA GLN A 111 0.86 -9.74 11.17
C GLN A 111 1.09 -9.90 12.68
N THR A 112 1.73 -8.91 13.30
CA THR A 112 1.98 -8.91 14.76
C THR A 112 0.67 -8.92 15.55
N GLN A 113 -0.31 -8.12 15.12
CA GLN A 113 -1.65 -8.10 15.72
C GLN A 113 -2.32 -9.48 15.66
N GLN A 114 -2.26 -10.16 14.51
CA GLN A 114 -2.84 -11.49 14.33
C GLN A 114 -2.14 -12.55 15.19
N GLU A 115 -0.80 -12.57 15.17
CA GLU A 115 0.01 -13.52 15.94
C GLU A 115 -0.23 -13.40 17.44
N ARG A 116 -0.33 -12.16 17.94
CA ARG A 116 -0.56 -11.87 19.37
C ARG A 116 -2.03 -11.78 19.75
N ARG A 117 -2.95 -12.02 18.81
CA ARG A 117 -4.42 -11.95 18.99
C ARG A 117 -4.86 -10.63 19.63
N LYS A 118 -4.26 -9.53 19.21
CA LYS A 118 -4.62 -8.18 19.65
C LYS A 118 -5.81 -7.67 18.84
N ASP A 119 -6.48 -6.63 19.34
CA ASP A 119 -7.60 -6.01 18.66
C ASP A 119 -7.15 -4.83 17.77
N LEU A 120 -8.11 -4.17 17.13
CA LEU A 120 -7.82 -3.03 16.26
C LEU A 120 -7.35 -1.80 17.05
N SER A 121 -7.77 -1.66 18.31
CA SER A 121 -7.34 -0.54 19.16
C SER A 121 -5.83 -0.59 19.42
N TRP A 122 -5.30 -1.79 19.69
CA TRP A 122 -3.86 -2.01 19.78
C TRP A 122 -3.11 -1.61 18.50
N THR A 123 -3.65 -1.94 17.32
CA THR A 123 -3.01 -1.55 16.05
C THR A 123 -2.97 -0.04 15.88
N ILE A 124 -4.04 0.67 16.24
CA ILE A 124 -4.09 2.14 16.19
C ILE A 124 -3.01 2.74 17.11
N ASP A 125 -2.87 2.21 18.32
CA ASP A 125 -1.84 2.66 19.28
C ASP A 125 -0.42 2.44 18.75
N GLU A 126 -0.14 1.29 18.15
CA GLU A 126 1.18 1.01 17.56
C GLU A 126 1.46 1.85 16.32
N ILE A 127 0.46 2.12 15.48
CA ILE A 127 0.59 3.05 14.35
C ILE A 127 0.93 4.45 14.87
N ASN A 128 0.21 4.95 15.88
CA ASN A 128 0.46 6.27 16.44
C ASN A 128 1.86 6.36 17.06
N TYR A 129 2.27 5.32 17.80
CA TYR A 129 3.63 5.25 18.33
C TYR A 129 4.67 5.25 17.21
N TYR A 130 4.49 4.44 16.17
CA TYR A 130 5.41 4.40 15.02
C TYR A 130 5.50 5.77 14.35
N ARG A 131 4.38 6.45 14.10
CA ARG A 131 4.36 7.77 13.47
C ARG A 131 5.00 8.87 14.31
N GLU A 132 4.99 8.74 15.64
CA GLU A 132 5.62 9.71 16.55
C GLU A 132 7.13 9.45 16.74
N TYR A 133 7.54 8.19 16.80
CA TYR A 133 8.89 7.80 17.21
C TYR A 133 9.74 7.10 16.13
N ASP A 134 9.18 6.85 14.94
CA ASP A 134 9.77 6.05 13.87
C ASP A 134 10.34 4.71 14.37
N ALA A 135 9.57 4.05 15.25
CA ALA A 135 10.00 2.86 15.95
C ALA A 135 8.84 1.92 16.28
N TYR A 136 9.10 0.61 16.25
CA TYR A 136 8.11 -0.41 16.60
C TYR A 136 8.17 -0.75 18.08
N ARG A 137 7.23 -0.22 18.88
CA ARG A 137 7.14 -0.54 20.32
C ARG A 137 6.88 -2.02 20.56
N CYS A 138 6.09 -2.67 19.71
CA CYS A 138 5.77 -4.09 19.78
C CYS A 138 7.01 -5.02 19.71
N LEU A 139 8.16 -4.55 19.21
CA LEU A 139 9.41 -5.33 19.18
C LEU A 139 10.08 -5.43 20.57
N PHE A 140 9.81 -4.48 21.47
CA PHE A 140 10.45 -4.42 22.78
C PHE A 140 9.57 -4.99 23.90
N ASN A 141 8.26 -4.98 23.69
CA ASN A 141 7.29 -5.52 24.63
C ASN A 141 6.80 -6.88 24.13
N SER A 142 7.61 -7.92 24.34
CA SER A 142 7.18 -9.31 24.21
C SER A 142 6.50 -9.74 25.51
N ASP A 143 5.17 -9.61 25.57
CA ASP A 143 4.36 -10.37 26.54
C ASP A 143 4.48 -11.88 26.24
#